data_AF-E9P8A2-F1
#
_entry.id   AF-E9P8A2-F1
#
_cell.length_a   1.000
_cell.length_b   1.000
_cell.length_c   1.000
_cell.angle_alpha   90.00
_cell.angle_beta   90.00
_cell.angle_gamma   90.00
#
_symmetry.space_group_name_H-M   'P 1'
#
loop_
_entity.id
_entity.type
_entity.pdbx_description
1 polymer ?
#
loop_
_entity_poly.entity_id
_entity_poly.type
_entity_poly.pdbx_seq_one_letter_code
_entity_poly.pdbx_strand_id
1 'polypeptide(L)' 'MRLESPEPFVLEPFKEYPYLGRFTLRDEGKTIAIGKVLKVVE' A
#
# COMPACT_ATOMS: atom_id res chain seq x y z
N MET A 1 7.12 7.72 4.63
CA MET A 1 6.05 8.29 3.80
C MET A 1 4.72 7.77 4.32
N ARG A 2 3.74 8.65 4.56
CA ARG A 2 2.36 8.26 4.91
C ARG A 2 1.51 8.41 3.66
N LEU A 3 0.64 7.44 3.40
CA LEU A 3 -0.30 7.43 2.29
C LEU A 3 -1.71 7.36 2.85
N GLU A 4 -2.65 8.01 2.18
CA GLU A 4 -4.08 8.02 2.51
C GLU A 4 -4.86 7.61 1.26
N SER A 5 -5.95 6.89 1.47
CA SER A 5 -6.84 6.45 0.41
C SER A 5 -8.16 7.23 0.48
N PRO A 6 -8.75 7.62 -0.66
CA PRO A 6 -10.07 8.23 -0.67
C PRO A 6 -11.16 7.28 -0.14
N GLU A 7 -11.01 5.97 -0.31
CA GLU A 7 -11.95 4.97 0.18
C GLU A 7 -11.26 3.98 1.13
N PRO A 8 -11.94 3.51 2.19
CA PRO A 8 -11.38 2.51 3.09
C PRO A 8 -11.27 1.15 2.39
N PHE A 9 -10.13 0.50 2.55
CA PHE A 9 -9.91 -0.87 2.09
C PHE A 9 -8.98 -1.63 3.04
N VAL A 10 -8.98 -2.95 2.91
CA VAL A 10 -8.20 -3.83 3.79
C VAL A 10 -6.73 -3.82 3.37
N LEU A 11 -5.85 -3.53 4.32
CA LEU A 11 -4.39 -3.64 4.19
C LEU A 11 -3.81 -4.25 5.46
N GLU A 12 -2.71 -4.98 5.30
CA GLU A 12 -1.98 -5.58 6.43
C GLU A 12 -0.49 -5.25 6.35
N PRO A 13 0.22 -5.15 7.50
CA PRO A 13 1.67 -5.01 7.51
C PRO A 13 2.33 -6.18 6.77
N PHE A 14 3.33 -5.86 5.94
CA PHE A 14 4.03 -6.85 5.12
C PHE A 14 4.66 -7.99 5.93
N LYS A 15 5.06 -7.71 7.17
CA LYS A 15 5.66 -8.70 8.08
C LYS A 15 4.68 -9.81 8.46
N GLU A 16 3.38 -9.49 8.52
CA GLU A 16 2.33 -10.41 8.96
C GLU A 16 1.71 -11.11 7.76
N TYR A 17 1.30 -10.34 6.74
CA TYR A 17 0.68 -10.86 5.53
C TYR A 17 1.36 -10.28 4.27
N PRO A 18 2.42 -10.93 3.75
CA PRO A 18 3.19 -10.42 2.62
C PRO A 18 2.38 -10.16 1.34
N TYR A 19 1.30 -10.91 1.13
CA TYR A 19 0.43 -10.76 -0.05
C TYR A 19 -0.44 -9.49 0.04
N LEU A 20 -0.92 -9.12 1.22
CA LEU A 20 -1.75 -7.93 1.45
C LEU A 20 -0.91 -6.68 1.72
N GLY A 21 0.36 -6.85 2.12
CA GLY A 21 1.25 -5.75 2.42
C GLY A 21 2.05 -5.21 1.24
N ARG A 22 1.89 -5.71 0.01
CA ARG A 22 2.58 -5.17 -1.18
C ARG A 22 1.62 -4.32 -2.00
N PHE A 23 2.09 -3.18 -2.50
CA PHE A 23 1.30 -2.32 -3.37
C PHE A 23 2.15 -1.69 -4.47
N THR A 24 1.50 -1.24 -5.53
CA THR A 24 2.13 -0.49 -6.62
C THR A 24 1.40 0.83 -6.79
N LEU A 25 2.15 1.91 -6.99
CA LEU A 25 1.60 3.22 -7.34
C LEU A 25 1.69 3.38 -8.84
N ARG A 26 0.58 3.81 -9.44
CA ARG A 26 0.46 4.06 -10.87
C ARG A 26 -0.02 5.47 -11.10
N ASP A 27 0.61 6.12 -12.07
CA ASP A 27 0.21 7.43 -12.56
C ASP A 27 0.30 7.43 -14.08
N GLU A 28 -0.73 7.95 -14.75
CA GLU A 28 -0.88 7.94 -16.21
C GLU A 28 -0.57 6.57 -16.87
N GLY A 29 -1.01 5.48 -16.23
CA GLY A 29 -0.79 4.11 -16.72
C GLY A 29 0.63 3.56 -16.51
N LYS A 30 1.57 4.36 -16.01
CA LYS A 30 2.95 3.94 -15.70
C LYS A 30 3.08 3.59 -14.22
N THR A 31 3.93 2.61 -13.93
CA THR A 31 4.30 2.28 -12.54
C THR A 31 5.34 3.28 -12.07
N ILE A 32 5.01 4.06 -11.04
CA ILE A 32 5.90 5.07 -10.46
C ILE A 32 6.63 4.56 -9.22
N ALA A 33 6.03 3.60 -8.51
CA ALA A 33 6.64 3.01 -7.33
C ALA A 33 6.10 1.60 -7.03
N ILE A 34 6.92 0.83 -6.33
CA ILE A 34 6.54 -0.43 -5.70
C ILE A 34 6.85 -0.29 -4.21
N GLY A 35 5.87 -0.58 -3.37
CA GLY A 35 5.95 -0.35 -1.93
C GLY A 35 5.51 -1.56 -1.10
N LYS A 36 5.86 -1.52 0.18
CA LYS A 36 5.34 -2.45 1.19
C LYS A 36 4.81 -1.70 2.41
N VAL A 37 3.73 -2.19 3.00
CA VAL A 37 3.10 -1.64 4.19
C VAL A 37 3.95 -1.99 5.41
N LEU A 38 4.34 -0.97 6.17
CA LEU A 38 5.05 -1.14 7.44
C LEU A 38 4.12 -1.05 8.65
N LYS A 39 3.09 -0.20 8.54
CA LYS A 39 2.11 0.07 9.59
C LYS A 39 0.82 0.57 8.94
N VAL A 40 -0.33 0.12 9.44
CA VAL A 40 -1.64 0.67 9.13
C VAL A 40 -2.02 1.64 10.26
N VAL A 41 -2.60 2.80 9.89
CA VAL A 41 -3.01 3.85 10.82
C VAL A 41 -4.46 4.19 10.54
N GLU A 42 -5.28 4.27 11.59
CA GLU A 42 -6.66 4.79 11.54
C GLU A 42 -6.69 6.32 11.48
#